data_AF-A0A9D6EK45-F1
#
_entry.id   AF-A0A9D6EK45-F1
#
_cell.length_a   1.000
_cell.length_b   1.000
_cell.length_c   1.000
_cell.angle_alpha   90.00
_cell.angle_beta   90.00
_cell.angle_gamma   90.00
#
_symmetry.space_group_name_H-M   'P 1'
#
loop_
_entity.id
_entity.type
_entity.pdbx_description
1 polymer ?
#
loop_
_entity_poly.entity_id
_entity_poly.type
_entity_poly.pdbx_seq_one_letter_code
_entity_poly.pdbx_strand_id
1 'polypeptide(L)'
;MAEPEPLKGGRRGRPPWPATPPPTPDEVYGSLAEQAREYPKFLESIVHPDKTFNKPEALDRIRVLDCSTGMIIGHWASSMLAELGAEVIQVEPPGGDPLRQLTPFGRKEYMVKDKQRGEPVGLHFLHEMRNKLAVTLDLDKKEGREILQKLATHVDVIIENAPPGQWDKWGIGYRQLSKLNPRLVYCWVGQRGQWGPLKDKPGMRDPVAQCASGFVHATGDPKEFGGRPTRSGMWVADHVGGTAAAMGIVSALI
;
A
#
# COMPACT_ATOMS: atom_id res chain seq x y z
N MET A 1 -27.22 21.01 -28.07
CA MET A 1 -26.71 20.79 -26.71
C MET A 1 -25.31 20.25 -26.86
N ALA A 2 -24.31 21.06 -26.50
CA ALA A 2 -22.90 20.71 -26.69
C ALA A 2 -22.50 19.58 -25.72
N GLU A 3 -21.77 18.60 -26.21
CA GLU A 3 -21.12 17.57 -25.40
C GLU A 3 -20.18 18.23 -24.37
N PRO A 4 -20.07 17.68 -23.15
CA PRO A 4 -19.18 18.24 -22.14
C PRO A 4 -17.72 18.09 -22.61
N GLU A 5 -16.97 19.19 -22.66
CA GLU A 5 -15.54 19.14 -22.90
C GLU A 5 -14.85 18.27 -21.83
N PRO A 6 -13.93 17.37 -22.21
CA PRO A 6 -13.16 16.61 -21.24
C PRO A 6 -12.26 17.58 -20.45
N LEU A 7 -12.33 17.47 -19.13
CA LEU A 7 -11.53 18.22 -18.17
C LEU A 7 -10.04 18.17 -18.57
N LYS A 8 -9.48 19.33 -18.92
CA LYS A 8 -8.04 19.54 -19.12
C LYS A 8 -7.32 19.41 -17.77
N GLY A 9 -7.04 18.18 -17.35
CA GLY A 9 -6.34 17.91 -16.10
C GLY A 9 -6.17 16.43 -15.81
N GLY A 10 -5.28 15.74 -16.53
CA GLY A 10 -4.89 14.36 -16.24
C GLY A 10 -3.41 14.12 -16.54
N ARG A 11 -2.57 14.09 -15.51
CA ARG A 11 -1.15 13.72 -15.62
C ARG A 11 -1.02 12.21 -15.83
N ARG A 12 -0.31 11.83 -16.91
CA ARG A 12 0.66 10.72 -17.10
C ARG A 12 0.53 10.25 -18.56
N GLY A 13 1.60 10.45 -19.33
CA GLY A 13 1.66 10.04 -20.73
C GLY A 13 1.30 8.56 -20.88
N ARG A 14 0.55 8.23 -21.93
CA ARG A 14 0.15 6.86 -22.27
C ARG A 14 1.38 5.94 -22.21
N PRO A 15 1.30 4.73 -21.63
CA PRO A 15 2.37 3.75 -21.76
C PRO A 15 2.68 3.52 -23.25
N PRO A 16 3.89 3.05 -23.62
CA PRO A 16 4.16 2.69 -25.00
C PRO A 16 3.12 1.67 -25.41
N TRP A 17 2.26 2.13 -26.30
CA TRP A 17 1.27 1.39 -27.05
C TRP A 17 1.76 -0.04 -27.38
N PRO A 18 0.91 -1.08 -27.40
CA PRO A 18 1.35 -2.39 -27.89
C PRO A 18 2.06 -2.22 -29.24
N ALA A 19 3.11 -3.02 -29.47
CA ALA A 19 3.97 -2.93 -30.65
C ALA A 19 3.19 -3.01 -31.99
N THR A 20 1.92 -3.42 -31.93
CA THR A 20 0.94 -3.40 -33.01
C THR A 20 -0.33 -2.68 -32.53
N PRO A 21 -0.89 -1.74 -33.33
CA PRO A 21 -2.21 -1.18 -33.07
C PRO A 21 -3.29 -2.30 -33.05
N PRO A 22 -4.26 -2.35 -32.11
CA PRO A 22 -5.39 -3.23 -32.22
C PRO A 22 -6.19 -2.79 -33.45
N PRO A 23 -6.84 -3.75 -34.10
CA PRO A 23 -7.83 -3.45 -35.12
C PRO A 23 -8.94 -2.58 -34.53
N THR A 24 -9.47 -1.69 -35.36
CA THR A 24 -10.60 -0.81 -35.05
C THR A 24 -11.88 -1.64 -34.81
N PRO A 25 -12.86 -1.10 -34.07
CA PRO A 25 -14.14 -1.79 -33.87
C PRO A 25 -14.83 -2.18 -35.19
N ASP A 26 -14.65 -1.42 -36.26
CA ASP A 26 -15.21 -1.74 -37.58
C ASP A 26 -14.46 -2.89 -38.28
N GLU A 27 -13.13 -2.99 -38.11
CA GLU A 27 -12.33 -4.11 -38.62
C GLU A 27 -12.68 -5.43 -37.92
N VAL A 28 -13.04 -5.39 -36.63
CA VAL A 28 -13.37 -6.59 -35.84
C VAL A 28 -14.86 -6.95 -35.95
N TYR A 29 -15.75 -5.96 -35.89
CA TYR A 29 -17.20 -6.18 -35.74
C TYR A 29 -18.01 -5.78 -36.98
N GLY A 30 -17.39 -5.22 -38.01
CA GLY A 30 -18.07 -4.69 -39.19
C GLY A 30 -18.86 -5.74 -40.00
N SER A 31 -18.50 -7.02 -39.88
CA SER A 31 -19.20 -8.14 -40.51
C SER A 31 -20.35 -8.72 -39.66
N LEU A 32 -20.44 -8.34 -38.39
CA LEU A 32 -21.48 -8.85 -37.48
C LEU A 32 -22.80 -8.12 -37.68
N ALA A 33 -23.92 -8.80 -37.47
CA ALA A 33 -25.23 -8.15 -37.34
C ALA A 33 -25.26 -7.22 -36.11
N GLU A 34 -26.05 -6.15 -36.16
CA GLU A 34 -26.07 -5.10 -35.13
C GLU A 34 -26.25 -5.65 -33.70
N GLN A 35 -27.21 -6.56 -33.51
CA GLN A 35 -27.46 -7.22 -32.23
C GLN A 35 -26.28 -8.08 -31.73
N ALA A 36 -25.49 -8.64 -32.66
CA ALA A 36 -24.28 -9.38 -32.33
C ALA A 36 -23.07 -8.46 -32.01
N ARG A 37 -23.15 -7.15 -32.31
CA ARG A 37 -22.12 -6.15 -31.95
C ARG A 37 -22.29 -5.60 -30.53
N GLU A 38 -23.48 -5.69 -29.95
CA GLU A 38 -23.76 -5.09 -28.64
C GLU A 38 -22.91 -5.69 -27.52
N TYR A 39 -22.83 -7.01 -27.43
CA TYR A 39 -22.07 -7.68 -26.37
C TYR A 39 -20.54 -7.43 -26.47
N PRO A 40 -19.89 -7.54 -27.65
CA PRO A 40 -18.47 -7.18 -27.79
C PRO A 40 -18.18 -5.71 -27.48
N LYS A 41 -19.05 -4.77 -27.92
CA LYS A 41 -18.90 -3.34 -27.59
C LYS A 41 -19.07 -3.07 -26.10
N PHE A 42 -20.00 -3.78 -25.45
CA PHE A 42 -20.14 -3.73 -24.00
C PHE A 42 -18.88 -4.24 -23.30
N LEU A 43 -18.37 -5.42 -23.69
CA LEU A 43 -17.11 -5.97 -23.16
C LEU A 43 -15.97 -4.99 -23.34
N GLU A 44 -15.78 -4.44 -24.54
CA GLU A 44 -14.76 -3.43 -24.81
C GLU A 44 -14.94 -2.21 -23.90
N SER A 45 -16.17 -1.71 -23.72
CA SER A 45 -16.42 -0.59 -22.81
C SER A 45 -16.00 -0.85 -21.36
N ILE A 46 -16.09 -2.10 -20.89
CA ILE A 46 -15.75 -2.49 -19.51
C ILE A 46 -14.30 -2.98 -19.35
N VAL A 47 -13.59 -3.40 -20.41
CA VAL A 47 -12.19 -3.88 -20.30
C VAL A 47 -11.16 -2.99 -21.00
N HIS A 48 -11.58 -2.00 -21.80
CA HIS A 48 -10.64 -1.18 -22.58
C HIS A 48 -9.62 -0.48 -21.66
N PRO A 49 -8.30 -0.64 -21.89
CA PRO A 49 -7.25 -0.06 -21.04
C PRO A 49 -7.31 1.46 -20.92
N ASP A 50 -7.69 2.16 -22.00
CA ASP A 50 -7.84 3.64 -21.96
C ASP A 50 -8.95 4.11 -20.99
N LYS A 51 -9.89 3.22 -20.64
CA LYS A 51 -10.96 3.53 -19.69
C LYS A 51 -10.66 3.04 -18.27
N THR A 52 -9.50 2.42 -18.02
CA THR A 52 -9.16 1.84 -16.71
C THR A 52 -9.33 2.86 -15.58
N PHE A 53 -8.82 4.08 -15.75
CA PHE A 53 -8.89 5.13 -14.72
C PHE A 53 -10.24 5.87 -14.63
N ASN A 54 -11.21 5.54 -15.49
CA ASN A 54 -12.54 6.17 -15.49
C ASN A 54 -13.61 5.26 -14.85
N LYS A 55 -13.23 4.05 -14.43
CA LYS A 55 -14.15 3.07 -13.85
C LYS A 55 -14.17 3.28 -12.32
N PRO A 56 -15.34 3.12 -11.67
CA PRO A 56 -15.40 3.09 -10.22
C PRO A 56 -14.51 1.97 -9.69
N GLU A 57 -13.66 2.29 -8.72
CA GLU A 57 -12.81 1.31 -8.03
C GLU A 57 -13.46 0.91 -6.71
N ALA A 58 -13.08 -0.26 -6.18
CA ALA A 58 -13.71 -0.83 -5.00
C ALA A 58 -13.61 0.10 -3.77
N LEU A 59 -12.54 0.89 -3.69
CA LEU A 59 -12.26 1.80 -2.58
C LEU A 59 -12.10 3.28 -3.02
N ASP A 60 -12.66 3.71 -4.16
CA ASP A 60 -12.38 5.06 -4.74
C ASP A 60 -12.65 6.25 -3.77
N ARG A 61 -13.56 6.04 -2.82
CA ARG A 61 -14.00 7.06 -1.86
C ARG A 61 -13.34 6.94 -0.49
N ILE A 62 -12.42 5.99 -0.33
CA ILE A 62 -11.73 5.72 0.93
C ILE A 62 -10.41 6.45 0.92
N ARG A 63 -10.17 7.25 1.95
CA ARG A 63 -8.86 7.87 2.19
C ARG A 63 -8.14 7.19 3.34
N VAL A 64 -6.91 6.78 3.09
CA VAL A 64 -6.05 6.07 4.06
C VAL A 64 -4.85 6.94 4.38
N LEU A 65 -4.55 7.09 5.66
CA LEU A 65 -3.30 7.69 6.13
C LEU A 65 -2.40 6.57 6.65
N ASP A 66 -1.35 6.27 5.91
CA ASP A 66 -0.34 5.29 6.32
C ASP A 66 0.80 6.01 7.03
N CYS A 67 0.86 5.85 8.35
CA CYS A 67 1.92 6.37 9.20
C CYS A 67 2.90 5.27 9.63
N SER A 68 2.84 4.10 9.02
CA SER A 68 3.82 3.05 9.27
C SER A 68 5.19 3.48 8.76
N THR A 69 6.22 3.21 9.56
CA THR A 69 7.59 3.60 9.21
C THR A 69 8.55 2.43 9.39
N GLY A 70 9.46 2.23 8.42
CA GLY A 70 10.58 1.29 8.56
C GLY A 70 10.21 -0.19 8.58
N MET A 71 8.96 -0.57 8.27
CA MET A 71 8.47 -1.95 8.24
C MET A 71 7.57 -2.21 7.04
N ILE A 72 7.77 -3.34 6.34
CA ILE A 72 7.01 -3.66 5.12
C ILE A 72 5.56 -4.00 5.43
N ILE A 73 5.25 -4.54 6.61
CA ILE A 73 3.88 -4.95 6.99
C ILE A 73 2.83 -3.85 6.76
N GLY A 74 3.13 -2.60 7.12
CA GLY A 74 2.19 -1.47 6.95
C GLY A 74 2.14 -0.97 5.51
N HIS A 75 3.29 -0.82 4.87
CA HIS A 75 3.40 -0.46 3.46
C HIS A 75 2.69 -1.46 2.54
N TRP A 76 2.77 -2.76 2.85
CA TRP A 76 2.08 -3.82 2.12
C TRP A 76 0.56 -3.73 2.31
N ALA A 77 0.10 -3.51 3.55
CA ALA A 77 -1.33 -3.36 3.81
C ALA A 77 -1.91 -2.15 3.06
N SER A 78 -1.22 -1.02 3.09
CA SER A 78 -1.66 0.22 2.44
C SER A 78 -1.51 0.19 0.92
N SER A 79 -0.50 -0.51 0.37
CA SER A 79 -0.36 -0.68 -1.08
C SER A 79 -1.51 -1.51 -1.66
N MET A 80 -1.96 -2.56 -0.96
CA MET A 80 -3.16 -3.31 -1.35
C MET A 80 -4.41 -2.43 -1.40
N LEU A 81 -4.60 -1.54 -0.42
CA LEU A 81 -5.73 -0.60 -0.43
C LEU A 81 -5.64 0.41 -1.58
N ALA A 82 -4.42 0.88 -1.88
CA ALA A 82 -4.16 1.78 -3.01
C ALA A 82 -4.40 1.08 -4.37
N GLU A 83 -4.07 -0.20 -4.49
CA GLU A 83 -4.36 -1.01 -5.69
C GLU A 83 -5.86 -1.30 -5.87
N LEU A 84 -6.64 -1.25 -4.80
CA LEU A 84 -8.11 -1.33 -4.83
C LEU A 84 -8.79 0.05 -4.99
N GLY A 85 -8.00 1.12 -5.13
CA GLY A 85 -8.45 2.46 -5.48
C GLY A 85 -8.57 3.46 -4.34
N ALA A 86 -8.15 3.12 -3.13
CA ALA A 86 -8.14 4.08 -2.04
C ALA A 86 -7.14 5.21 -2.29
N GLU A 87 -7.48 6.43 -1.88
CA GLU A 87 -6.53 7.53 -1.81
C GLU A 87 -5.62 7.33 -0.59
N VAL A 88 -4.45 6.73 -0.83
CA VAL A 88 -3.50 6.41 0.24
C VAL A 88 -2.40 7.46 0.32
N ILE A 89 -2.24 8.06 1.50
CA ILE A 89 -1.23 9.07 1.80
C ILE A 89 -0.24 8.49 2.80
N GLN A 90 1.00 8.27 2.36
CA GLN A 90 2.11 7.91 3.23
C GLN A 90 2.59 9.13 4.02
N VAL A 91 2.63 9.04 5.34
CA VAL A 91 3.26 10.00 6.23
C VAL A 91 4.67 9.51 6.54
N GLU A 92 5.66 10.32 6.20
CA GLU A 92 7.07 10.01 6.42
C GLU A 92 7.68 10.97 7.44
N PRO A 93 8.62 10.50 8.29
CA PRO A 93 9.36 11.39 9.17
C PRO A 93 10.30 12.31 8.36
N PRO A 94 10.82 13.39 8.95
CA PRO A 94 11.92 14.16 8.36
C PRO A 94 13.08 13.24 7.97
N GLY A 95 13.53 13.31 6.72
CA GLY A 95 14.53 12.39 6.16
C GLY A 95 13.96 11.17 5.42
N GLY A 96 12.63 11.00 5.42
CA GLY A 96 11.93 9.93 4.70
C GLY A 96 11.88 8.61 5.45
N ASP A 97 11.10 7.66 4.94
CA ASP A 97 11.05 6.30 5.48
C ASP A 97 12.42 5.62 5.32
N PRO A 98 12.98 5.00 6.38
CA PRO A 98 14.23 4.23 6.30
C PRO A 98 14.28 3.16 5.19
N LEU A 99 13.13 2.61 4.78
CA LEU A 99 13.00 1.65 3.68
C LEU A 99 13.39 2.25 2.32
N ARG A 100 13.38 3.58 2.17
CA ARG A 100 13.94 4.25 0.98
C ARG A 100 15.41 3.89 0.74
N GLN A 101 16.14 3.54 1.80
CA GLN A 101 17.55 3.16 1.73
C GLN A 101 17.75 1.64 1.67
N LEU A 102 16.68 0.84 1.72
CA LEU A 102 16.77 -0.61 1.70
C LEU A 102 17.09 -1.13 0.30
N THR A 103 18.22 -1.82 0.16
CA THR A 103 18.66 -2.40 -1.10
C THR A 103 19.13 -3.84 -0.95
N PRO A 104 19.12 -4.62 -2.05
CA PRO A 104 19.80 -5.92 -2.07
C PRO A 104 21.25 -5.79 -1.59
N PHE A 105 21.62 -6.62 -0.61
CA PHE A 105 22.97 -6.67 -0.03
C PHE A 105 23.49 -5.34 0.57
N GLY A 106 22.63 -4.36 0.83
CA GLY A 106 23.04 -3.03 1.34
C GLY A 106 23.83 -2.20 0.34
N ARG A 107 23.76 -2.54 -0.94
CA ARG A 107 24.54 -1.95 -2.03
C ARG A 107 23.76 -0.82 -2.73
N LYS A 108 24.37 0.36 -2.86
CA LYS A 108 23.70 1.58 -3.35
C LYS A 108 23.52 1.58 -4.88
N GLU A 109 24.30 0.79 -5.62
CA GLU A 109 24.18 0.67 -7.07
C GLU A 109 22.85 0.04 -7.52
N TYR A 110 22.16 -0.68 -6.63
CA TYR A 110 20.82 -1.22 -6.90
C TYR A 110 19.68 -0.23 -6.62
N MET A 111 19.99 1.00 -6.20
CA MET A 111 18.97 2.04 -6.03
C MET A 111 18.55 2.59 -7.38
N VAL A 112 17.26 2.85 -7.52
CA VAL A 112 16.68 3.47 -8.71
C VAL A 112 16.60 4.96 -8.48
N LYS A 113 16.95 5.74 -9.49
CA LYS A 113 16.81 7.20 -9.49
C LYS A 113 15.73 7.60 -10.47
N ASP A 114 14.79 8.41 -10.01
CA ASP A 114 13.86 9.06 -10.92
C ASP A 114 14.58 10.09 -11.79
N LYS A 115 14.16 10.21 -13.05
CA LYS A 115 14.76 11.15 -14.02
C LYS A 115 14.46 12.61 -13.70
N GLN A 116 13.40 12.90 -12.94
CA GLN A 116 12.99 14.26 -12.59
C GLN A 116 13.56 14.71 -11.24
N ARG A 117 13.47 13.87 -10.21
CA ARG A 117 13.88 14.21 -8.84
C ARG A 117 15.29 13.77 -8.48
N GLY A 118 15.84 12.75 -9.16
CA GLY A 118 17.23 12.30 -8.99
C GLY A 118 17.57 11.63 -7.65
N GLU A 119 16.70 11.69 -6.64
CA GLU A 119 16.91 11.05 -5.35
C GLU A 119 16.90 9.51 -5.50
N PRO A 120 17.95 8.81 -5.03
CA PRO A 120 18.00 7.36 -5.10
C PRO A 120 17.02 6.72 -4.11
N VAL A 121 16.27 5.73 -4.57
CA VAL A 121 15.33 4.97 -3.74
C VAL A 121 15.52 3.47 -3.93
N GLY A 122 15.38 2.73 -2.82
CA GLY A 122 15.40 1.28 -2.78
C GLY A 122 14.19 0.65 -3.45
N LEU A 123 14.41 -0.48 -4.12
CA LEU A 123 13.36 -1.18 -4.90
C LEU A 123 12.16 -1.61 -4.04
N HIS A 124 12.38 -2.03 -2.79
CA HIS A 124 11.30 -2.44 -1.90
C HIS A 124 10.34 -1.30 -1.56
N PHE A 125 10.87 -0.13 -1.20
CA PHE A 125 10.04 1.04 -0.95
C PHE A 125 9.30 1.48 -2.22
N LEU A 126 10.00 1.49 -3.37
CA LEU A 126 9.38 1.85 -4.64
C LEU A 126 8.21 0.91 -5.01
N HIS A 127 8.38 -0.39 -4.73
CA HIS A 127 7.37 -1.40 -4.99
C HIS A 127 6.07 -1.14 -4.21
N GLU A 128 6.18 -0.82 -2.91
CA GLU A 128 5.00 -0.58 -2.07
C GLU A 128 4.43 0.85 -2.16
N MET A 129 5.16 1.78 -2.77
CA MET A 129 4.71 3.17 -2.95
C MET A 129 3.95 3.43 -4.25
N ARG A 130 3.63 2.39 -5.02
CA ARG A 130 2.75 2.53 -6.19
C ARG A 130 1.38 3.03 -5.76
N ASN A 131 0.77 3.88 -6.59
CA ASN A 131 -0.55 4.48 -6.37
C ASN A 131 -0.70 5.31 -5.07
N LYS A 132 0.36 5.51 -4.29
CA LYS A 132 0.36 6.29 -3.06
C LYS A 132 0.85 7.72 -3.27
N LEU A 133 0.28 8.64 -2.49
CA LEU A 133 0.83 9.96 -2.24
C LEU A 133 1.80 9.89 -1.05
N ALA A 134 2.67 10.89 -0.91
CA ALA A 134 3.59 10.96 0.23
C ALA A 134 3.69 12.40 0.76
N VAL A 135 3.72 12.54 2.08
CA VAL A 135 3.90 13.80 2.80
C VAL A 135 4.87 13.60 3.97
N THR A 136 5.70 14.61 4.24
CA THR A 136 6.61 14.58 5.38
C THR A 136 5.97 15.26 6.59
N LEU A 137 5.96 14.58 7.74
CA LEU A 137 5.42 15.10 9.00
C LEU A 137 6.27 14.64 10.18
N ASP A 138 6.70 15.58 11.01
CA ASP A 138 7.50 15.33 12.21
C ASP A 138 6.60 15.07 13.42
N LEU A 139 6.29 13.80 13.70
CA LEU A 139 5.41 13.40 14.80
C LEU A 139 6.07 13.46 16.18
N ASP A 140 7.40 13.63 16.26
CA ASP A 140 8.09 13.88 17.52
C ASP A 140 7.78 15.29 18.06
N LYS A 141 7.41 16.21 17.16
CA LYS A 141 6.96 17.56 17.50
C LYS A 141 5.46 17.62 17.78
N LYS A 142 5.08 18.50 18.71
CA LYS A 142 3.67 18.69 19.08
C LYS A 142 2.87 19.20 17.89
N GLU A 143 3.45 20.11 17.11
CA GLU A 143 2.85 20.71 15.92
C GLU A 143 2.55 19.66 14.85
N GLY A 144 3.44 18.69 14.66
CA GLY A 144 3.20 17.58 13.73
C GLY A 144 2.05 16.69 14.19
N ARG A 145 1.95 16.42 15.50
CA ARG A 145 0.81 15.69 16.08
C ARG A 145 -0.51 16.45 15.97
N GLU A 146 -0.49 17.77 16.09
CA GLU A 146 -1.68 18.62 15.89
C GLU A 146 -2.14 18.60 14.42
N ILE A 147 -1.20 18.59 13.46
CA ILE A 147 -1.52 18.41 12.04
C ILE A 147 -2.12 17.02 11.80
N LEU A 148 -1.53 15.96 12.36
CA LEU A 148 -2.06 14.59 12.23
C LEU A 148 -3.50 14.49 12.75
N GLN A 149 -3.80 15.11 13.90
CA GLN A 149 -5.17 15.15 14.44
C GLN A 149 -6.17 15.81 13.49
N LYS A 150 -5.75 16.88 12.78
CA LYS A 150 -6.59 17.52 11.75
C LYS A 150 -6.75 16.62 10.53
N LEU A 151 -5.68 15.94 10.09
CA LEU A 151 -5.78 14.98 8.99
C LEU A 151 -6.70 13.81 9.34
N ALA A 152 -6.68 13.34 10.59
CA ALA A 152 -7.51 12.25 11.07
C ALA A 152 -9.03 12.50 10.92
N THR A 153 -9.47 13.76 10.84
CA THR A 153 -10.89 14.10 10.60
C THR A 153 -11.29 14.00 9.13
N HIS A 154 -10.34 13.78 8.22
CA HIS A 154 -10.54 13.78 6.77
C HIS A 154 -10.21 12.45 6.10
N VAL A 155 -9.90 11.42 6.89
CA VAL A 155 -9.52 10.08 6.44
C VAL A 155 -10.45 9.05 7.05
N ASP A 156 -10.62 7.93 6.35
CA ASP A 156 -11.44 6.82 6.81
C ASP A 156 -10.61 5.79 7.57
N VAL A 157 -9.32 5.67 7.23
CA VAL A 157 -8.41 4.69 7.81
C VAL A 157 -7.10 5.34 8.23
N ILE A 158 -6.59 4.97 9.40
CA ILE A 158 -5.19 5.21 9.81
C ILE A 158 -4.50 3.87 10.02
N ILE A 159 -3.30 3.73 9.44
CA ILE A 159 -2.40 2.59 9.66
C ILE A 159 -1.16 3.08 10.38
N GLU A 160 -0.77 2.44 11.48
CA GLU A 160 0.43 2.82 12.23
C GLU A 160 1.12 1.61 12.87
N ASN A 161 2.41 1.76 13.19
CA ASN A 161 3.24 0.68 13.74
C ASN A 161 4.08 1.12 14.94
N ALA A 162 3.62 2.13 15.68
CA ALA A 162 4.37 2.65 16.81
C ALA A 162 4.44 1.64 17.97
N PRO A 163 5.47 1.74 18.82
CA PRO A 163 5.52 0.98 20.06
C PRO A 163 4.22 1.09 20.88
N PRO A 164 3.76 -0.01 21.51
CA PRO A 164 2.47 -0.03 22.21
C PRO A 164 2.32 1.11 23.22
N GLY A 165 1.21 1.85 23.10
CA GLY A 165 0.88 2.98 23.97
C GLY A 165 1.67 4.27 23.71
N GLN A 166 2.60 4.31 22.76
CA GLN A 166 3.32 5.55 22.44
C GLN A 166 2.37 6.61 21.87
N TRP A 167 1.55 6.25 20.87
CA TRP A 167 0.60 7.18 20.26
C TRP A 167 -0.51 7.62 21.21
N ASP A 168 -0.95 6.75 22.12
CA ASP A 168 -1.86 7.11 23.21
C ASP A 168 -1.25 8.22 24.10
N LYS A 169 0.01 8.07 24.51
CA LYS A 169 0.73 9.09 25.31
C LYS A 169 0.89 10.41 24.54
N TRP A 170 1.04 10.31 23.22
CA TRP A 170 1.18 11.46 22.32
C TRP A 170 -0.16 12.13 21.96
N GLY A 171 -1.29 11.56 22.39
CA GLY A 171 -2.62 12.10 22.11
C GLY A 171 -3.12 11.84 20.68
N ILE A 172 -2.48 10.93 19.95
CA ILE A 172 -2.81 10.56 18.57
C ILE A 172 -3.13 9.07 18.41
N GLY A 173 -3.34 8.36 19.52
CA GLY A 173 -3.80 6.98 19.50
C GLY A 173 -5.28 6.89 19.17
N TYR A 174 -5.76 5.67 18.92
CA TYR A 174 -7.17 5.40 18.62
C TYR A 174 -8.13 6.03 19.64
N ARG A 175 -7.81 5.98 20.95
CA ARG A 175 -8.69 6.51 22.02
C ARG A 175 -8.91 8.01 21.92
N GLN A 176 -7.98 8.74 21.32
CA GLN A 176 -8.08 10.19 21.11
C GLN A 176 -8.67 10.50 19.74
N LEU A 177 -8.15 9.85 18.69
CA LEU A 177 -8.59 10.13 17.32
C LEU A 177 -10.05 9.71 17.06
N SER A 178 -10.52 8.62 17.66
CA SER A 178 -11.93 8.20 17.54
C SER A 178 -12.93 9.22 18.11
N LYS A 179 -12.50 10.09 19.03
CA LYS A 179 -13.34 11.19 19.53
C LYS A 179 -13.47 12.31 18.51
N LEU A 180 -12.44 12.52 17.70
CA LEU A 180 -12.42 13.53 16.63
C LEU A 180 -13.12 13.01 15.37
N ASN A 181 -12.95 11.72 15.09
CA ASN A 181 -13.58 11.03 13.97
C ASN A 181 -14.17 9.68 14.44
N PRO A 182 -15.46 9.63 14.82
CA PRO A 182 -16.11 8.41 15.29
C PRO A 182 -16.25 7.30 14.22
N ARG A 183 -16.03 7.62 12.94
CA ARG A 183 -16.08 6.67 11.82
C ARG A 183 -14.71 6.07 11.49
N LEU A 184 -13.65 6.51 12.18
CA LEU A 184 -12.28 6.12 11.88
C LEU A 184 -12.05 4.62 12.10
N VAL A 185 -11.60 3.93 11.05
CA VAL A 185 -10.95 2.63 11.16
C VAL A 185 -9.49 2.85 11.52
N TYR A 186 -9.04 2.25 12.63
CA TYR A 186 -7.66 2.37 13.09
C TYR A 186 -7.00 1.00 13.13
N CYS A 187 -5.93 0.85 12.36
CA CYS A 187 -5.19 -0.38 12.23
C CYS A 187 -3.77 -0.19 12.77
N TRP A 188 -3.45 -0.88 13.87
CA TRP A 188 -2.07 -1.05 14.27
C TRP A 188 -1.51 -2.31 13.63
N VAL A 189 -0.30 -2.22 13.09
CA VAL A 189 0.42 -3.36 12.52
C VAL A 189 1.77 -3.54 13.20
N GLY A 190 2.12 -4.79 13.46
CA GLY A 190 3.41 -5.15 14.05
C GLY A 190 3.46 -6.58 14.55
N GLN A 191 4.66 -7.07 14.81
CA GLN A 191 4.91 -8.51 15.00
C GLN A 191 4.53 -9.06 16.39
N ARG A 192 4.31 -8.20 17.40
CA ARG A 192 4.08 -8.62 18.80
C ARG A 192 2.75 -8.17 19.41
N GLY A 193 1.88 -7.55 18.62
CA GLY A 193 0.64 -6.99 19.12
C GLY A 193 0.82 -5.77 20.02
N GLN A 194 -0.31 -5.14 20.38
CA GLN A 194 -0.36 -4.08 21.38
C GLN A 194 -0.61 -4.60 22.81
N TRP A 195 -0.76 -5.91 22.99
CA TRP A 195 -1.07 -6.54 24.27
C TRP A 195 -0.31 -7.86 24.47
N GLY A 196 -0.34 -8.39 25.69
CA GLY A 196 0.34 -9.63 26.06
C GLY A 196 1.77 -9.44 26.56
N PRO A 197 2.43 -10.54 26.99
CA PRO A 197 3.71 -10.49 27.71
C PRO A 197 4.89 -10.02 26.84
N LEU A 198 4.73 -10.03 25.52
CA LEU A 198 5.78 -9.64 24.57
C LEU A 198 5.61 -8.23 24.01
N LYS A 199 4.51 -7.52 24.31
CA LYS A 199 4.18 -6.23 23.68
C LYS A 199 5.29 -5.18 23.80
N ASP A 200 5.97 -5.12 24.94
CA ASP A 200 7.00 -4.11 25.24
C ASP A 200 8.42 -4.56 24.84
N LYS A 201 8.57 -5.73 24.23
CA LYS A 201 9.86 -6.25 23.79
C LYS A 201 10.19 -5.68 22.39
N PRO A 202 11.46 -5.36 22.06
CA PRO A 202 11.84 -4.73 20.78
C PRO A 202 11.24 -5.41 19.56
N GLY A 203 10.64 -4.64 18.64
CA GLY A 203 9.96 -5.17 17.46
C GLY A 203 10.82 -6.18 16.69
N MET A 204 10.23 -7.29 16.30
CA MET A 204 10.89 -8.29 15.45
C MET A 204 10.86 -7.79 14.01
N ARG A 205 11.99 -7.83 13.32
CA ARG A 205 11.99 -7.76 11.85
C ARG A 205 11.50 -9.11 11.31
N ASP A 206 11.01 -9.10 10.07
CA ASP A 206 10.45 -10.28 9.41
C ASP A 206 11.25 -11.59 9.61
N PRO A 207 12.60 -11.66 9.46
CA PRO A 207 13.32 -12.92 9.66
C PRO A 207 13.14 -13.52 11.06
N VAL A 208 13.04 -12.66 12.08
CA VAL A 208 12.86 -13.10 13.46
C VAL A 208 11.41 -13.57 13.69
N ALA A 209 10.43 -12.95 13.04
CA ALA A 209 9.05 -13.39 13.05
C ALA A 209 8.85 -14.75 12.35
N GLN A 210 9.55 -14.99 11.23
CA GLN A 210 9.56 -16.30 10.57
C GLN A 210 10.11 -17.40 11.49
N CYS A 211 11.19 -17.11 12.24
CA CYS A 211 11.72 -18.06 13.23
C CYS A 211 10.73 -18.30 14.38
N ALA A 212 10.14 -17.23 14.94
CA ALA A 212 9.27 -17.30 16.09
C ALA A 212 7.94 -18.03 15.81
N SER A 213 7.45 -17.97 14.57
CA SER A 213 6.22 -18.66 14.12
C SER A 213 6.46 -20.10 13.68
N GLY A 214 7.70 -20.59 13.72
CA GLY A 214 8.04 -21.95 13.28
C GLY A 214 8.13 -22.14 11.76
N PHE A 215 7.95 -21.08 10.96
CA PHE A 215 8.06 -21.14 9.50
C PHE A 215 9.41 -21.71 9.05
N VAL A 216 10.49 -21.22 9.68
CA VAL A 216 11.87 -21.65 9.38
C VAL A 216 12.11 -23.10 9.77
N HIS A 217 11.43 -23.63 10.80
CA HIS A 217 11.54 -25.03 11.19
C HIS A 217 10.90 -25.97 10.15
N ALA A 218 9.79 -25.53 9.53
CA ALA A 218 9.06 -26.32 8.55
C ALA A 218 9.65 -26.24 7.13
N THR A 219 10.62 -25.36 6.89
CA THR A 219 11.16 -25.07 5.55
C THR A 219 12.65 -25.38 5.51
N GLY A 220 13.13 -26.13 4.52
CA GLY A 220 14.55 -26.44 4.35
C GLY A 220 14.81 -27.87 3.93
N ASP A 221 16.08 -28.27 4.03
CA ASP A 221 16.52 -29.61 3.63
C ASP A 221 16.00 -30.67 4.61
N PRO A 222 15.59 -31.87 4.13
CA PRO A 222 15.32 -33.00 5.02
C PRO A 222 16.55 -33.32 5.88
N LYS A 223 16.34 -34.02 7.00
CA LYS A 223 17.44 -34.43 7.89
C LYS A 223 18.53 -35.22 7.14
N GLU A 224 18.13 -36.05 6.18
CA GLU A 224 19.02 -36.86 5.33
C GLU A 224 19.92 -36.00 4.43
N PHE A 225 19.54 -34.75 4.15
CA PHE A 225 20.28 -33.78 3.34
C PHE A 225 20.92 -32.68 4.19
N GLY A 226 21.11 -32.92 5.49
CA GLY A 226 21.79 -31.99 6.41
C GLY A 226 20.86 -31.15 7.28
N GLY A 227 19.54 -31.26 7.12
CA GLY A 227 18.55 -30.73 8.07
C GLY A 227 18.63 -29.23 8.30
N ARG A 228 18.91 -28.45 7.25
CA ARG A 228 19.16 -27.00 7.36
C ARG A 228 17.85 -26.21 7.29
N PRO A 229 17.36 -25.64 8.40
CA PRO A 229 16.17 -24.82 8.37
C PRO A 229 16.45 -23.52 7.63
N THR A 230 15.53 -23.13 6.74
CA THR A 230 15.73 -22.03 5.79
C THR A 230 14.55 -21.07 5.85
N ARG A 231 14.84 -19.78 5.94
CA ARG A 231 13.81 -18.73 5.86
C ARG A 231 13.35 -18.51 4.42
N SER A 232 12.16 -17.94 4.26
CA SER A 232 11.74 -17.41 2.97
C SER A 232 12.68 -16.31 2.51
N GLY A 233 13.00 -16.28 1.21
CA GLY A 233 13.72 -15.15 0.59
C GLY A 233 12.89 -13.85 0.62
N MET A 234 11.56 -13.99 0.66
CA MET A 234 10.62 -12.87 0.80
C MET A 234 10.34 -12.55 2.27
N TRP A 235 9.72 -11.40 2.49
CA TRP A 235 9.32 -10.91 3.81
C TRP A 235 7.94 -11.49 4.16
N VAL A 236 7.87 -12.82 4.24
CA VAL A 236 6.58 -13.55 4.26
C VAL A 236 5.75 -13.26 5.51
N ALA A 237 6.38 -13.03 6.67
CA ALA A 237 5.63 -12.70 7.88
C ALA A 237 5.02 -11.30 7.78
N ASP A 238 5.76 -10.34 7.22
CA ASP A 238 5.25 -9.00 6.95
C ASP A 238 4.14 -9.02 5.88
N HIS A 239 4.28 -9.78 4.79
CA HIS A 239 3.25 -9.88 3.75
C HIS A 239 1.98 -10.57 4.25
N VAL A 240 2.10 -11.65 5.02
CA VAL A 240 0.94 -12.34 5.62
C VAL A 240 0.25 -11.42 6.62
N GLY A 241 1.01 -10.77 7.50
CA GLY A 241 0.46 -9.82 8.48
C GLY A 241 -0.20 -8.61 7.81
N GLY A 242 0.42 -8.06 6.77
CA GLY A 242 -0.10 -6.91 6.02
C GLY A 242 -1.36 -7.26 5.22
N THR A 243 -1.41 -8.47 4.64
CA THR A 243 -2.60 -8.99 3.96
C THR A 243 -3.76 -9.16 4.94
N ALA A 244 -3.49 -9.73 6.13
CA ALA A 244 -4.49 -9.86 7.18
C ALA A 244 -4.96 -8.47 7.68
N ALA A 245 -4.05 -7.50 7.79
CA ALA A 245 -4.39 -6.12 8.14
C ALA A 245 -5.28 -5.46 7.08
N ALA A 246 -4.93 -5.56 5.80
CA ALA A 246 -5.75 -5.05 4.69
C ALA A 246 -7.14 -5.71 4.69
N MET A 247 -7.22 -7.02 4.85
CA MET A 247 -8.49 -7.75 4.96
C MET A 247 -9.32 -7.28 6.16
N GLY A 248 -8.68 -7.06 7.32
CA GLY A 248 -9.34 -6.52 8.51
C GLY A 248 -9.86 -5.11 8.30
N ILE A 249 -9.09 -4.24 7.63
CA ILE A 249 -9.51 -2.88 7.27
C ILE A 249 -10.72 -2.92 6.34
N VAL A 250 -10.66 -3.68 5.25
CA VAL A 250 -11.79 -3.82 4.32
C VAL A 250 -13.03 -4.35 5.03
N SER A 251 -12.86 -5.35 5.91
CA SER A 251 -13.97 -5.92 6.69
C SER A 251 -14.58 -4.92 7.67
N ALA A 252 -13.78 -3.96 8.18
CA ALA A 252 -14.26 -2.90 9.07
C ALA A 252 -14.95 -1.74 8.32
N LEU A 253 -14.76 -1.64 7.00
CA LEU A 253 -15.36 -0.60 6.16
C LEU A 253 -16.73 -0.98 5.58
N ILE A 254 -17.04 -2.28 5.49
CA ILE A 254 -18.32 -2.82 4.99
C ILE A 254 -19.37 -2.81 6.10
#